data_AF-A0A9Q1G7P4-F1
#
_entry.id   AF-A0A9Q1G7P4-F1
#
_cell.length_a   1.000
_cell.length_b   1.000
_cell.length_c   1.000
_cell.angle_alpha   90.00
_cell.angle_beta   90.00
_cell.angle_gamma   90.00
#
_symmetry.space_group_name_H-M   'P 1'
#
loop_
_entity.id
_entity.type
_entity.pdbx_description
1 polymer ?
#
loop_
_entity_poly.entity_id
_entity_poly.type
_entity_poly.pdbx_seq_one_letter_code
_entity_poly.pdbx_strand_id
1 'polypeptide(L)'
;MTGPNSMAHVDATVSSAGMARDVSGSDHLSLNSVVEVELTTNKTVFGTVRWIGKLEGIEGPRIGLELEEPTGFNDGTFSGQRLFQCAPYRGIFVKLDSCRPDSRFQFPGDR
;
A
#
# COMPACT_ATOMS: atom_id res chain seq x y z
N MET A 1 -22.76 4.85 -55.05
CA MET A 1 -21.45 5.18 -55.62
C MET A 1 -20.87 6.34 -54.81
N THR A 2 -19.64 6.17 -54.29
CA THR A 2 -18.66 7.17 -53.81
C THR A 2 -19.09 8.12 -52.67
N GLY A 3 -18.71 7.92 -51.40
CA GLY A 3 -17.42 8.27 -50.75
C GLY A 3 -17.55 9.60 -49.94
N PRO A 4 -16.68 10.00 -48.98
CA PRO A 4 -15.41 9.40 -48.52
C PRO A 4 -15.27 9.22 -46.98
N ASN A 5 -14.15 8.60 -46.60
CA ASN A 5 -13.55 8.54 -45.26
C ASN A 5 -13.48 9.90 -44.55
N SER A 6 -13.58 9.91 -43.22
CA SER A 6 -12.69 10.75 -42.40
C SER A 6 -12.44 10.18 -41.01
N MET A 7 -11.16 10.23 -40.66
CA MET A 7 -10.51 9.73 -39.46
C MET A 7 -10.64 10.74 -38.30
N ALA A 8 -10.37 10.23 -37.09
CA ALA A 8 -10.10 10.94 -35.84
C ALA A 8 -11.36 11.40 -35.07
N HIS A 9 -11.45 11.35 -33.74
CA HIS A 9 -10.43 11.42 -32.68
C HIS A 9 -11.00 10.64 -31.47
N VAL A 10 -10.22 9.74 -30.87
CA VAL A 10 -10.57 9.13 -29.58
C VAL A 10 -10.10 10.07 -28.48
N ASP A 11 -10.98 10.93 -27.98
CA ASP A 11 -10.70 11.68 -26.75
C ASP A 11 -11.13 10.83 -25.56
N ALA A 12 -10.20 10.01 -25.06
CA ALA A 12 -10.29 9.47 -23.71
C ALA A 12 -10.11 10.65 -22.73
N THR A 13 -11.24 11.27 -22.37
CA THR A 13 -11.27 12.25 -21.29
C THR A 13 -11.00 11.53 -19.98
N VAL A 14 -9.72 11.41 -19.63
CA VAL A 14 -9.32 11.21 -18.23
C VAL A 14 -9.54 12.55 -17.56
N SER A 15 -10.62 12.67 -16.79
CA SER A 15 -10.83 13.81 -15.92
C SER A 15 -11.20 13.30 -14.54
N SER A 16 -10.12 13.10 -13.79
CA SER A 16 -9.99 13.40 -12.36
C SER A 16 -11.31 13.43 -11.60
N ALA A 17 -11.70 12.25 -11.09
CA ALA A 17 -12.56 12.21 -9.92
C ALA A 17 -11.81 12.93 -8.80
N GLY A 18 -12.19 14.19 -8.56
CA GLY A 18 -11.73 14.97 -7.42
C GLY A 18 -12.04 14.20 -6.15
N MET A 19 -10.99 13.65 -5.54
CA MET A 19 -11.11 13.08 -4.21
C MET A 19 -11.21 14.24 -3.24
N ALA A 20 -12.42 14.42 -2.71
CA ALA A 20 -12.78 15.45 -1.76
C ALA A 20 -11.80 15.50 -0.58
N ARG A 21 -11.34 16.71 -0.27
CA ARG A 21 -10.60 17.01 0.97
C ARG A 21 -11.63 17.16 2.08
N ASP A 22 -11.66 16.22 3.02
CA ASP A 22 -11.40 16.42 4.47
C ASP A 22 -11.70 15.11 5.22
N VAL A 23 -10.76 14.63 6.05
CA VAL A 23 -10.93 14.04 7.40
C VAL A 23 -9.59 13.45 7.86
N SER A 24 -8.95 14.16 8.78
CA SER A 24 -8.16 13.66 9.92
C SER A 24 -7.42 12.31 9.79
N GLY A 25 -6.13 12.35 9.47
CA GLY A 25 -5.11 11.53 10.17
C GLY A 25 -4.98 10.03 9.86
N SER A 26 -5.53 9.52 8.77
CA SER A 26 -5.17 8.20 8.26
C SER A 26 -5.27 8.19 6.74
N ASP A 27 -4.16 8.44 6.06
CA ASP A 27 -4.07 8.19 4.62
C ASP A 27 -4.53 6.76 4.36
N HIS A 28 -5.52 6.59 3.48
CA HIS A 28 -6.19 5.31 3.25
C HIS A 28 -5.21 4.28 2.66
N LEU A 29 -4.51 3.53 3.54
CA LEU A 29 -3.59 2.47 3.14
C LEU A 29 -4.35 1.37 2.39
N SER A 30 -3.87 1.04 1.20
CA SER A 30 -4.48 0.05 0.32
C SER A 30 -3.49 -1.09 0.02
N LEU A 31 -4.00 -2.21 -0.51
CA LEU A 31 -3.12 -3.26 -1.03
C LEU A 31 -2.16 -2.68 -2.07
N ASN A 32 -0.90 -3.10 -2.00
CA ASN A 32 0.22 -2.64 -2.81
C ASN A 32 0.67 -1.18 -2.56
N SER A 33 0.13 -0.48 -1.56
CA SER A 33 0.73 0.77 -1.10
C SER A 33 2.14 0.52 -0.56
N VAL A 34 3.08 1.38 -0.95
CA VAL A 34 4.41 1.45 -0.35
C VAL A 34 4.34 2.28 0.92
N VAL A 35 4.86 1.73 2.01
CA VAL A 35 4.78 2.33 3.33
C VAL A 35 6.11 2.28 4.05
N GLU A 36 6.29 3.23 4.95
CA GLU A 36 7.33 3.24 5.96
C GLU A 36 6.72 2.92 7.34
N VAL A 37 7.46 2.18 8.16
CA VAL A 37 7.06 1.79 9.51
C VAL A 37 8.24 1.97 10.45
N GLU A 38 8.02 2.65 11.57
CA GLU A 38 8.99 2.74 12.66
C GLU A 38 8.86 1.51 13.57
N LEU A 39 9.84 0.60 13.53
CA LEU A 39 9.84 -0.61 14.37
C LEU A 39 10.37 -0.34 15.78
N THR A 40 11.37 0.53 15.90
CA THR A 40 11.95 1.01 17.15
C THR A 40 12.39 2.46 16.98
N THR A 41 12.70 3.15 18.09
CA THR A 41 13.01 4.59 18.17
C THR A 41 14.07 5.11 17.18
N ASN A 42 14.83 4.25 16.51
CA ASN A 42 15.81 4.64 15.49
C ASN A 42 15.84 3.69 14.29
N LYS A 43 14.74 2.97 14.02
CA LYS A 43 14.68 2.01 12.91
C LYS A 43 13.37 2.12 12.16
N THR A 44 13.43 2.82 11.03
CA THR A 44 12.39 2.83 10.01
C THR A 44 12.68 1.73 8.98
N VAL A 45 11.66 0.96 8.64
CA VAL A 45 11.70 -0.02 7.56
C VAL A 45 10.67 0.34 6.50
N PHE A 46 10.95 -0.09 5.27
CA PHE A 46 10.09 0.12 4.12
C PHE A 46 9.51 -1.21 3.66
N GLY A 47 8.27 -1.16 3.19
CA GLY A 47 7.60 -2.35 2.71
C GLY A 47 6.35 -2.05 1.89
N THR A 48 5.78 -3.11 1.34
CA THR A 48 4.56 -3.07 0.55
C THR A 48 3.43 -3.73 1.30
N VAL A 49 2.26 -3.11 1.31
CA VAL A 49 1.05 -3.69 1.87
C VAL A 49 0.60 -4.91 1.06
N ARG A 50 0.58 -6.09 1.67
CA ARG A 50 0.16 -7.35 1.02
C ARG A 50 -1.13 -7.92 1.60
N TRP A 51 -1.49 -7.51 2.81
CA TRP A 51 -2.71 -7.99 3.46
C TRP A 51 -3.23 -6.93 4.44
N ILE A 52 -4.55 -6.82 4.56
CA ILE A 52 -5.22 -5.95 5.53
C ILE A 52 -6.39 -6.75 6.11
N GLY A 53 -6.47 -6.88 7.43
CA GLY A 53 -7.56 -7.63 8.06
C GLY A 53 -7.40 -7.79 9.56
N LYS A 54 -8.26 -8.63 10.16
CA LYS A 54 -8.17 -8.99 11.58
C LYS A 54 -7.42 -10.31 11.72
N LEU A 55 -6.51 -10.39 12.67
CA LEU A 55 -5.82 -11.62 13.03
C LEU A 55 -6.53 -12.28 14.20
N GLU A 56 -6.62 -13.61 14.19
CA GLU A 56 -7.21 -14.37 15.29
C GLU A 56 -6.42 -14.13 16.59
N GLY A 57 -7.12 -13.83 17.69
CA GLY A 57 -6.51 -13.56 18.98
C GLY A 57 -5.81 -12.20 19.11
N ILE A 58 -5.88 -11.33 18.11
CA ILE A 58 -5.29 -9.99 18.14
C ILE A 58 -6.40 -8.94 17.99
N GLU A 59 -6.43 -7.99 18.91
CA GLU A 59 -7.37 -6.87 18.83
C GLU A 59 -7.01 -5.89 17.71
N GLY A 60 -8.05 -5.46 16.99
CA GLY A 60 -7.97 -4.46 15.94
C GLY A 60 -7.48 -4.99 14.58
N PRO A 61 -7.65 -4.19 13.51
CA PRO A 61 -7.11 -4.52 12.20
C PRO A 61 -5.58 -4.45 12.17
N ARG A 62 -4.99 -5.24 11.29
CA ARG A 62 -3.56 -5.38 11.07
C ARG A 62 -3.24 -5.28 9.58
N ILE A 63 -2.05 -4.81 9.31
CA ILE A 63 -1.46 -4.79 7.97
C ILE A 63 -0.35 -5.83 7.93
N GLY A 64 -0.43 -6.74 6.96
CA GLY A 64 0.66 -7.61 6.56
C GLY A 64 1.53 -6.89 5.53
N LEU A 65 2.80 -6.69 5.86
CA LEU A 65 3.78 -6.04 5.01
C LEU A 65 4.82 -7.03 4.52
N GLU A 66 5.17 -6.90 3.24
CA GLU A 66 6.39 -7.45 2.68
C GLU A 66 7.48 -6.37 2.72
N LEU A 67 8.54 -6.61 3.49
CA LEU A 67 9.66 -5.70 3.67
C LEU A 67 10.65 -5.78 2.52
N GLU A 68 11.25 -4.63 2.21
CA GLU A 68 12.35 -4.49 1.22
C GLU A 68 13.63 -5.22 1.67
N GLU A 69 13.83 -5.39 2.98
CA GLU A 69 14.97 -6.06 3.59
C GLU A 69 14.53 -7.25 4.47
N PRO A 70 15.34 -8.32 4.62
CA PRO A 70 15.00 -9.51 5.42
C PRO A 70 15.12 -9.23 6.94
N THR A 71 14.36 -8.26 7.42
CA THR A 71 14.36 -7.77 8.81
C THR A 71 13.04 -8.01 9.53
N GLY A 72 12.15 -8.78 8.92
CA GLY A 72 10.85 -9.18 9.43
C GLY A 72 10.90 -10.49 10.22
N PHE A 73 9.72 -11.04 10.48
CA PHE A 73 9.54 -12.15 11.43
C PHE A 73 8.93 -13.40 10.80
N ASN A 74 8.29 -13.27 9.64
CA ASN A 74 7.57 -14.36 8.99
C ASN A 74 7.73 -14.31 7.47
N ASP A 75 7.08 -15.23 6.78
CA ASP A 75 7.03 -15.37 5.32
C ASP A 75 5.62 -15.10 4.76
N GLY A 76 4.78 -14.38 5.52
CA GLY A 76 3.37 -14.11 5.22
C GLY A 76 2.38 -15.08 5.87
N THR A 77 2.85 -15.93 6.78
CA THR A 77 2.01 -16.83 7.58
C THR A 77 1.72 -16.27 8.98
N PHE A 78 0.52 -16.54 9.48
CA PHE A 78 0.10 -16.27 10.86
C PHE A 78 -0.72 -17.45 11.40
N SER A 79 -0.35 -17.98 12.56
CA SER A 79 -1.03 -19.13 13.20
C SER A 79 -1.26 -20.33 12.26
N GLY A 80 -0.29 -20.63 11.39
CA GLY A 80 -0.37 -21.74 10.43
C GLY A 80 -1.16 -21.45 9.15
N GLN A 81 -1.82 -20.30 9.05
CA GLN A 81 -2.52 -19.86 7.84
C GLN A 81 -1.63 -18.93 7.02
N ARG A 82 -1.57 -19.14 5.70
CA ARG A 82 -0.94 -18.19 4.76
C ARG A 82 -1.91 -17.05 4.46
N LEU A 83 -1.53 -15.84 4.86
CA LEU A 83 -2.30 -14.61 4.60
C LEU A 83 -1.77 -13.84 3.40
N PHE A 84 -0.45 -13.90 3.16
CA PHE A 84 0.20 -13.41 1.94
C PHE A 84 1.46 -14.23 1.63
N GLN A 85 2.06 -14.00 0.45
CA GLN A 85 3.32 -14.63 0.06
C GLN A 85 4.44 -13.59 0.06
N CYS A 86 5.54 -13.89 0.75
CA CYS A 86 6.80 -13.17 0.61
C CYS A 86 7.98 -14.12 0.85
N ALA A 87 9.21 -13.63 0.70
CA ALA A 87 10.39 -14.42 1.09
C ALA A 87 10.50 -14.56 2.63
N PRO A 88 11.24 -15.56 3.13
CA PRO A 88 11.49 -15.72 4.57
C PRO A 88 12.07 -14.44 5.19
N TYR A 89 11.63 -14.12 6.41
CA TYR A 89 12.05 -12.94 7.18
C TYR A 89 11.73 -11.60 6.50
N ARG A 90 10.79 -11.56 5.56
CA ARG A 90 10.30 -10.31 4.97
C ARG A 90 8.87 -9.97 5.36
N GLY A 91 8.16 -10.86 6.01
CA GLY A 91 6.80 -10.62 6.48
C GLY A 91 6.77 -10.02 7.87
N ILE A 92 5.95 -8.98 8.07
CA ILE A 92 5.57 -8.47 9.39
C ILE A 92 4.08 -8.14 9.46
N PHE A 93 3.50 -8.19 10.66
CA PHE A 93 2.13 -7.74 10.93
C PHE A 93 2.16 -6.56 11.90
N VAL A 94 1.64 -5.42 11.49
CA VAL A 94 1.67 -4.16 12.27
C VAL A 94 0.28 -3.55 12.38
N LYS A 95 0.10 -2.58 13.28
CA LYS A 95 -1.14 -1.81 13.36
C LYS A 95 -1.21 -0.84 12.18
N LEU A 96 -2.43 -0.49 11.76
CA LEU A 96 -2.65 0.48 10.67
C LEU A 96 -1.97 1.81 11.00
N ASP A 97 -2.13 2.28 12.24
CA ASP A 97 -1.57 3.55 12.73
C ASP A 97 -0.03 3.58 12.77
N SER A 98 0.63 2.43 12.63
CA SER A 98 2.09 2.34 12.56
C SER A 98 2.64 2.48 11.14
N CYS A 99 1.77 2.45 10.13
CA CYS A 99 2.15 2.58 8.74
C CYS A 99 1.91 4.01 8.25
N ARG A 100 2.89 4.55 7.52
CA ARG A 100 2.79 5.84 6.85
C ARG A 100 3.10 5.67 5.37
N PRO A 101 2.51 6.45 4.45
CA PRO A 101 2.92 6.42 3.05
C PRO A 101 4.42 6.69 2.94
N ASP A 102 5.13 5.90 2.13
CA ASP A 102 6.59 6.03 1.99
C ASP A 102 6.94 7.44 1.47
N SER A 103 7.61 8.21 2.33
CA SER A 103 7.96 9.60 2.05
C SER A 103 8.97 9.74 0.90
N ARG A 104 9.72 8.69 0.56
CA ARG A 104 10.68 8.68 -0.57
C ARG A 104 9.99 8.86 -1.93
N PHE A 105 8.71 8.50 -2.01
CA PHE A 105 7.90 8.60 -3.23
C PHE A 105 6.93 9.80 -3.21
N GLN A 106 6.94 10.60 -2.15
CA GLN A 106 6.20 11.87 -2.11
C GLN A 106 7.07 12.96 -2.74
N PHE A 107 6.86 13.24 -4.02
CA PHE A 107 7.60 14.30 -4.72
C PHE A 107 7.20 15.69 -4.18
N PRO A 108 8.15 16.53 -3.73
CA PRO A 108 7.89 17.94 -3.49
C PRO A 108 7.90 18.68 -4.85
N GLY A 109 6.82 18.59 -5.64
CA GLY A 109 6.91 19.08 -7.02
C GLY A 109 5.62 19.48 -7.77
N ASP A 110 4.42 19.23 -7.27
CA ASP A 110 3.20 19.70 -7.95
C ASP A 110 2.84 21.12 -7.50
N ARG A 111 3.49 22.11 -8.12
CA ARG A 111 3.04 23.52 -8.23
C ARG A 111 2.87 23.89 -9.69
#